data_AF-F6DL68-F1
#
_entry.id   AF-F6DL68-F1
#
_cell.length_a   1.000
_cell.length_b   1.000
_cell.length_c   1.000
_cell.angle_alpha   90.00
_cell.angle_beta   90.00
_cell.angle_gamma   90.00
#
_symmetry.space_group_name_H-M   'P 1'
#
loop_
_entity.id
_entity.type
_entity.pdbx_description
1 polymer ?
#
loop_
_entity_poly.entity_id
_entity_poly.type
_entity_poly.pdbx_seq_one_letter_code
_entity_poly.pdbx_strand_id
1 'polypeptide(L)' 'MVLKFEEYVTPLPQGGMAGEIKVRIRVQVEPDHQDGGFYVVTPDVPGCASRGATPEEALENFKEALRFLLIENCH' A
#
# COMPACT_ATOMS: atom_id res chain seq x y z
N MET A 1 -6.12 8.52 -11.62
CA MET A 1 -6.06 9.68 -10.66
C MET A 1 -4.91 9.46 -9.69
N VAL A 2 -4.02 10.45 -9.47
CA VAL A 2 -2.87 10.29 -8.56
C VAL A 2 -3.27 10.72 -7.15
N LEU A 3 -3.25 9.78 -6.20
CA LEU A 3 -3.56 10.03 -4.79
C LEU A 3 -2.27 9.98 -3.98
N LYS A 4 -2.08 10.95 -3.09
CA LYS A 4 -0.98 10.91 -2.12
C LYS A 4 -1.61 10.60 -0.76
N PHE A 5 -1.21 9.51 -0.13
CA PHE A 5 -1.64 9.23 1.23
C PHE A 5 -0.42 9.09 2.15
N GLU A 6 -0.63 9.49 3.40
CA GLU A 6 0.30 9.24 4.50
C GLU A 6 -0.32 8.15 5.35
N GLU A 7 0.37 7.02 5.51
CA GLU A 7 -0.07 5.97 6.42
C GLU A 7 0.89 5.78 7.58
N TYR A 8 0.30 5.60 8.75
CA TYR A 8 0.96 5.36 10.02
C TYR A 8 0.87 3.87 10.29
N VAL A 9 2.02 3.23 10.43
CA VAL A 9 2.11 1.78 10.49
C VAL A 9 2.60 1.41 11.89
N THR A 10 1.74 0.79 12.70
CA THR A 10 2.04 0.31 14.07
C THR A 10 1.50 -1.11 14.28
N PRO A 11 2.10 -1.94 15.16
CA PRO A 11 3.40 -1.86 15.81
C PRO A 11 4.45 -2.83 15.20
N LEU A 12 5.73 -2.53 15.43
CA LEU A 12 6.89 -3.31 14.99
C LEU A 12 7.00 -4.71 15.66
N PRO A 13 7.64 -5.70 15.01
CA PRO A 13 7.96 -6.99 15.62
C PRO A 13 8.83 -6.80 16.87
N GLN A 14 8.64 -7.68 17.86
CA GLN A 14 9.32 -7.62 19.16
C GLN A 14 10.82 -7.90 19.03
N GLY A 15 11.61 -6.90 18.63
CA GLY A 15 13.05 -7.05 18.45
C GLY A 15 13.69 -6.00 17.55
N GLY A 16 13.73 -4.75 18.02
CA GLY A 16 14.43 -3.65 17.34
C GLY A 16 13.67 -2.33 17.47
N MET A 17 14.27 -1.36 18.15
CA MET A 17 13.83 0.04 18.36
C MET A 17 12.30 0.26 18.34
N ALA A 18 11.68 0.31 19.54
CA ALA A 18 10.29 0.74 19.68
C ALA A 18 10.12 2.18 19.16
N GLY A 19 9.47 2.34 18.01
CA GLY A 19 9.19 3.63 17.38
C GLY A 19 8.08 3.53 16.34
N GLU A 20 7.34 4.62 16.14
CA GLU A 20 6.31 4.73 15.12
C GLU A 20 6.97 4.94 13.75
N ILE A 21 6.73 4.07 12.78
CA ILE A 21 7.18 4.28 11.40
C ILE A 21 6.09 5.02 10.64
N LYS A 22 6.37 6.30 10.34
CA LYS A 22 5.54 7.10 9.43
C LYS A 22 6.07 6.97 8.01
N VAL A 23 5.29 6.33 7.14
CA VAL A 23 5.61 6.19 5.72
C VAL A 23 4.66 7.01 4.86
N ARG A 24 5.23 7.76 3.92
CA ARG A 24 4.47 8.52 2.93
C ARG A 24 4.67 7.87 1.57
N ILE A 25 3.63 7.25 1.05
CA ILE A 25 3.66 6.51 -0.21
C ILE A 25 2.73 7.20 -1.20
N ARG A 26 3.25 7.48 -2.40
CA ARG A 26 2.42 8.00 -3.49
C ARG A 26 1.77 6.83 -4.19
N VAL A 27 0.49 6.91 -4.47
CA VAL A 27 -0.23 5.88 -5.22
C VAL A 27 -0.92 6.47 -6.43
N GLN A 28 -1.01 5.66 -7.46
CA GLN A 28 -1.77 5.95 -8.66
C GLN A 28 -2.86 4.91 -8.74
N VAL A 29 -4.10 5.38 -8.76
CA VAL A 29 -5.28 4.53 -8.96
C VAL A 29 -5.78 4.78 -10.36
N GLU A 30 -5.86 3.72 -11.14
CA GLU A 30 -6.24 3.76 -12.55
C GLU A 30 -7.32 2.70 -12.80
N PRO A 31 -8.33 3.00 -13.64
CA PRO A 31 -9.32 2.01 -14.03
C PRO A 31 -8.67 0.93 -14.91
N ASP A 32 -9.01 -0.33 -14.65
CA ASP A 32 -8.63 -1.45 -15.52
C ASP A 32 -9.63 -1.54 -16.67
N HIS A 33 -9.18 -1.16 -17.87
CA HIS A 33 -10.01 -1.16 -19.07
C HIS A 33 -10.16 -2.54 -19.74
N GLN A 34 -9.38 -3.54 -19.36
CA GLN A 34 -9.45 -4.88 -19.96
C GLN A 34 -10.41 -5.78 -19.20
N ASP A 35 -10.29 -5.80 -17.87
CA ASP A 35 -10.99 -6.76 -17.01
C ASP A 35 -11.98 -6.08 -16.05
N GLY A 36 -12.05 -4.73 -16.10
CA GLY A 36 -12.91 -3.92 -15.25
C GLY A 36 -12.35 -3.70 -13.84
N GLY A 37 -12.86 -2.70 -13.14
CA GLY A 37 -12.40 -2.34 -11.80
C GLY A 37 -11.22 -1.36 -11.80
N PHE A 38 -10.39 -1.40 -10.77
CA PHE A 38 -9.33 -0.42 -10.51
C PHE A 38 -8.04 -1.10 -10.05
N TYR A 39 -6.91 -0.65 -10.59
CA TYR A 39 -5.59 -1.05 -10.14
C TYR A 39 -4.90 0.12 -9.43
N VAL A 40 -4.15 -0.21 -8.38
CA VAL A 40 -3.34 0.70 -7.59
C VAL A 40 -1.88 0.32 -7.75
N VAL A 41 -1.05 1.29 -8.09
CA VAL A 41 0.40 1.13 -8.20
C VAL A 41 1.11 2.25 -7.48
N THR A 42 2.30 1.98 -6.95
CA THR A 42 3.16 3.01 -6.38
C THR A 42 4.53 3.05 -7.09
N PRO A 43 5.07 4.23 -7.38
CA PRO A 43 6.47 4.36 -7.79
C PRO A 43 7.45 4.24 -6.61
N ASP A 44 6.97 4.38 -5.36
CA ASP A 44 7.82 4.36 -4.17
C ASP A 44 8.19 2.92 -3.74
N VAL A 45 7.37 1.94 -4.10
CA VAL A 45 7.62 0.50 -3.88
C VAL A 45 7.44 -0.25 -5.21
N PRO A 46 8.47 -0.29 -6.07
CA PRO A 46 8.38 -0.95 -7.36
C PRO A 46 8.05 -2.44 -7.19
N GLY A 47 7.03 -2.90 -7.91
CA GLY A 47 6.52 -4.28 -7.81
C GLY A 47 5.36 -4.46 -6.82
N CYS A 48 5.02 -3.44 -6.01
CA CYS A 48 3.81 -3.46 -5.21
C CYS A 48 2.65 -2.85 -6.00
N ALA A 49 1.68 -3.69 -6.33
CA ALA A 49 0.44 -3.30 -7.00
C ALA A 49 -0.72 -4.09 -6.39
N SER A 50 -1.91 -3.50 -6.39
CA SER A 50 -3.13 -4.18 -5.96
C SER A 50 -4.30 -3.84 -6.87
N ARG A 51 -5.34 -4.66 -6.84
CA ARG A 51 -6.54 -4.48 -7.66
C ARG A 51 -7.80 -4.66 -6.81
N GLY A 52 -8.89 -4.03 -7.23
CA GLY A 52 -10.22 -4.19 -6.66
C GLY A 52 -11.31 -3.79 -7.64
N ALA A 53 -12.56 -4.15 -7.33
CA ALA A 53 -13.74 -3.78 -8.11
C ALA A 53 -14.03 -2.28 -8.04
N THR A 54 -13.67 -1.64 -6.92
CA THR A 54 -13.83 -0.20 -6.66
C THR A 54 -12.47 0.42 -6.32
N PRO A 55 -12.30 1.75 -6.47
CA PRO A 55 -11.04 2.40 -6.13
C PRO A 55 -10.77 2.33 -4.63
N GLU A 56 -11.79 2.33 -3.77
CA GLU A 56 -11.63 2.12 -2.33
C GLU A 56 -11.13 0.71 -2.00
N GLU A 57 -11.71 -0.33 -2.59
CA GLU A 57 -11.31 -1.73 -2.36
C GLU A 57 -9.87 -1.97 -2.82
N ALA A 58 -9.51 -1.47 -4.01
CA ALA A 58 -8.17 -1.60 -4.55
C ALA A 58 -7.13 -0.89 -3.65
N LEU A 59 -7.50 0.24 -3.05
CA LEU A 59 -6.67 0.97 -2.11
C LEU A 59 -6.52 0.22 -0.78
N GLU A 60 -7.61 -0.32 -0.22
CA GLU A 60 -7.56 -1.09 1.02
C GLU A 60 -6.68 -2.34 0.89
N ASN A 61 -6.84 -3.08 -0.20
CA ASN A 61 -5.98 -4.23 -0.53
C ASN A 61 -4.51 -3.82 -0.65
N PHE A 62 -4.23 -2.64 -1.23
CA PHE A 62 -2.87 -2.12 -1.36
C PHE A 62 -2.25 -1.76 0.00
N LYS A 63 -3.04 -1.19 0.92
CA LYS A 63 -2.59 -0.83 2.27
C LYS A 63 -2.21 -2.06 3.09
N GLU A 64 -3.01 -3.12 3.03
CA GLU A 64 -2.71 -4.38 3.70
C GLU A 64 -1.43 -5.03 3.14
N ALA A 65 -1.24 -5.00 1.82
CA ALA A 65 0.00 -5.48 1.19
C ALA A 65 1.23 -4.67 1.66
N LEU A 66 1.11 -3.35 1.78
CA LEU A 66 2.17 -2.49 2.33
C LEU A 66 2.47 -2.78 3.79
N ARG A 67 1.43 -2.97 4.61
CA ARG A 67 1.58 -3.33 6.03
C ARG A 67 2.36 -4.63 6.17
N PHE A 68 1.97 -5.65 5.42
CA PHE A 68 2.64 -6.95 5.42
C PHE A 68 4.11 -6.83 4.95
N LEU A 69 4.37 -6.02 3.92
CA LEU A 69 5.72 -5.81 3.39
C LEU A 69 6.63 -5.07 4.40
N LEU A 70 6.13 -4.02 5.04
CA LEU A 70 6.93 -3.12 5.89
C LEU A 70 7.03 -3.55 7.35
N ILE A 71 6.01 -4.22 7.90
CA ILE A 71 6.02 -4.70 9.28
C ILE A 71 6.46 -6.16 9.35
N GLU A 72 5.81 -7.03 8.58
CA GLU A 72 5.87 -8.49 8.80
C GLU A 72 6.96 -9.18 7.98
N ASN A 73 7.43 -8.58 6.87
CA ASN A 73 8.50 -9.12 6.02
C ASN A 73 9.86 -8.44 6.21
N CYS A 74 10.14 -7.89 7.39
CA CYS A 74 11.47 -7.39 7.71
C CYS A 74 12.39 -8.59 8.05
N HIS A 75 13.04 -9.16 7.02
CA HIS A 75 14.14 -10.12 7.13
C HIS A 75 15.51 -9.44 7.10
#